data_AF-A0A7C2AL33-F1
#
_entry.id   AF-A0A7C2AL33-F1
#
_cell.length_a   1.000
_cell.length_b   1.000
_cell.length_c   1.000
_cell.angle_alpha   90.00
_cell.angle_beta   90.00
_cell.angle_gamma   90.00
#
_symmetry.space_group_name_H-M   'P 1'
#
loop_
_entity.id
_entity.type
_entity.pdbx_description
1 polymer ?
#
loop_
_entity_poly.entity_id
_entity_poly.type
_entity_poly.pdbx_seq_one_letter_code
_entity_poly.pdbx_strand_id
1 'polypeptide(L)'
;MEEEFVRVPQDRVGTIIGKKGKTKEEIEKNLNVDIVIKDGVVRISEKNTEDPLAVWKAKDVIKAMARGFSPEKAFQLFKNGKILEILD
;
A
#
# COMPACT_ATOMS: atom_id res chain seq x y z
N MET A 1 -16.83 -3.53 -6.77
CA MET A 1 -15.75 -2.69 -6.27
C MET A 1 -14.99 -3.47 -5.24
N GLU A 2 -13.78 -3.88 -5.60
CA GLU A 2 -12.89 -4.61 -4.71
C GLU A 2 -12.26 -3.65 -3.70
N GLU A 3 -12.29 -4.05 -2.42
CA GLU A 3 -11.71 -3.29 -1.33
C GLU A 3 -10.92 -4.21 -0.40
N GLU A 4 -9.83 -3.68 0.14
CA GLU A 4 -8.95 -4.39 1.06
C GLU A 4 -8.62 -3.55 2.29
N PHE A 5 -8.42 -4.23 3.41
CA PHE A 5 -8.14 -3.60 4.69
C PHE A 5 -6.85 -4.16 5.28
N VAL A 6 -5.93 -3.27 5.68
CA VAL A 6 -4.67 -3.64 6.33
C VAL A 6 -4.55 -2.92 7.66
N ARG A 7 -4.32 -3.68 8.73
CA ARG A 7 -3.98 -3.12 10.02
C ARG A 7 -2.48 -2.86 10.09
N VAL A 8 -2.11 -1.67 10.51
CA VAL A 8 -0.73 -1.18 10.55
C VAL A 8 -0.42 -0.70 11.97
N PRO A 9 0.80 -0.99 12.49
CA PRO A 9 1.28 -0.37 13.72
C PRO A 9 1.18 1.16 13.67
N GLN A 10 0.75 1.80 14.76
CA GLN A 10 0.50 3.25 14.81
C GLN A 10 1.75 4.07 14.48
N ASP A 11 2.92 3.63 14.93
CA ASP A 11 4.23 4.22 14.66
C ASP A 11 4.62 4.16 13.17
N ARG A 12 4.05 3.23 12.40
CA ARG A 12 4.31 3.07 10.96
C ARG A 12 3.34 3.81 10.06
N VAL A 13 2.21 4.29 10.59
CA VAL A 13 1.23 5.11 9.83
C VAL A 13 1.91 6.33 9.19
N GLY A 14 2.78 7.01 9.95
CA GLY A 14 3.53 8.17 9.45
C GLY A 14 4.41 7.85 8.23
N THR A 15 5.00 6.65 8.18
CA THR A 15 5.82 6.21 7.03
C THR A 15 4.97 5.96 5.78
N ILE A 16 3.75 5.43 5.96
CA ILE A 16 2.81 5.18 4.85
C ILE A 16 2.25 6.48 4.29
N ILE A 17 1.87 7.42 5.16
CA ILE A 17 1.43 8.74 4.73
C ILE A 17 2.60 9.46 4.03
N GLY A 18 3.79 9.40 4.62
CA GLY A 18 4.97 10.09 4.14
C GLY A 18 4.89 11.60 4.31
N LYS A 19 5.99 12.30 3.99
CA LYS A 19 6.07 13.74 4.16
C LYS A 19 5.03 14.44 3.28
N LYS A 20 4.09 15.16 3.91
CA LYS A 20 2.95 15.83 3.24
C LYS A 20 2.07 14.87 2.41
N GLY A 21 1.98 13.59 2.77
CA GLY A 21 1.13 12.63 2.03
C GLY A 21 1.78 12.03 0.78
N LYS A 22 3.02 12.42 0.44
CA LYS A 22 3.68 12.03 -0.82
C LYS A 22 3.74 10.52 -1.05
N THR A 23 4.04 9.74 -0.01
CA THR A 23 4.19 8.29 -0.14
C THR A 23 2.85 7.63 -0.43
N LYS A 24 1.80 8.03 0.27
CA LYS A 24 0.43 7.60 -0.02
C LYS A 24 0.03 7.95 -1.46
N GLU A 25 0.23 9.21 -1.87
CA GLU A 25 -0.11 9.66 -3.22
C GLU A 25 0.63 8.87 -4.31
N GLU A 26 1.88 8.49 -4.04
CA GLU A 26 2.68 7.72 -4.99
C GLU A 26 2.12 6.30 -5.17
N ILE A 27 1.65 5.65 -4.10
CA ILE A 27 0.98 4.34 -4.19
C ILE A 27 -0.33 4.47 -4.97
N GLU A 28 -1.15 5.48 -4.64
CA GLU A 28 -2.44 5.73 -5.31
C GLU A 28 -2.27 5.95 -6.81
N LYS A 29 -1.27 6.76 -7.22
CA LYS A 29 -0.99 7.07 -8.63
C LYS A 29 -0.41 5.89 -9.40
N ASN A 30 0.52 5.13 -8.81
CA ASN A 30 1.18 4.03 -9.52
C ASN A 30 0.25 2.82 -9.72
N LEU A 31 -0.70 2.60 -8.81
CA LEU A 31 -1.59 1.44 -8.84
C LEU A 31 -3.03 1.79 -9.22
N ASN A 32 -3.37 3.06 -9.42
CA ASN A 32 -4.74 3.53 -9.66
C ASN A 32 -5.71 2.98 -8.60
N VAL A 33 -5.41 3.30 -7.34
CA VAL A 33 -6.23 2.96 -6.18
C VAL A 33 -6.48 4.21 -5.34
N ASP A 34 -7.51 4.18 -4.51
CA ASP A 34 -7.71 5.18 -3.45
C ASP A 34 -7.38 4.57 -2.09
N ILE A 35 -6.66 5.31 -1.25
CA ILE A 35 -6.22 4.89 0.08
C ILE A 35 -6.82 5.80 1.14
N VAL A 36 -7.46 5.21 2.16
CA VAL A 36 -7.95 5.95 3.33
C VAL A 36 -7.36 5.33 4.58
N ILE A 37 -6.74 6.17 5.42
CA ILE A 37 -6.08 5.72 6.65
C ILE A 37 -6.82 6.32 7.83
N LYS A 38 -7.31 5.47 8.73
CA LYS A 38 -8.00 5.87 9.95
C LYS A 38 -7.65 4.92 11.09
N ASP A 39 -7.20 5.45 12.23
CA ASP A 39 -6.93 4.68 13.45
C ASP A 39 -6.02 3.45 13.24
N GLY A 40 -5.00 3.57 12.39
CA GLY A 40 -4.08 2.47 12.06
C GLY A 40 -4.66 1.40 11.14
N VAL A 41 -5.83 1.64 10.56
CA VAL A 41 -6.45 0.82 9.52
C VAL A 41 -6.31 1.55 8.19
N VAL A 42 -5.73 0.87 7.21
CA VAL A 42 -5.61 1.33 5.83
C VAL A 42 -6.67 0.61 5.00
N ARG A 43 -7.63 1.37 4.47
CA ARG A 43 -8.58 0.91 3.45
C ARG A 43 -8.03 1.24 2.08
N ILE A 44 -8.07 0.27 1.18
CA ILE A 44 -7.61 0.36 -0.20
C ILE A 44 -8.79 -0.02 -1.09
N SER A 45 -9.13 0.83 -2.06
CA SER A 45 -10.21 0.55 -3.01
C SER A 45 -9.74 0.78 -4.44
N GLU A 46 -10.27 -0.01 -5.37
CA GLU A 46 -10.03 0.19 -6.80
C GLU A 46 -10.43 1.60 -7.25
N LYS A 47 -9.69 2.16 -8.22
CA LYS A 47 -10.05 3.43 -8.85
C LYS A 47 -9.93 3.31 -10.36
N ASN A 48 -11.02 2.93 -11.03
CA ASN A 48 -11.12 2.81 -12.50
C ASN A 48 -9.82 2.26 -13.13
N THR A 49 -9.33 1.15 -12.59
CA THR A 49 -8.06 0.54 -12.99
C THR A 49 -8.31 -0.65 -13.89
N GLU A 50 -7.47 -0.81 -14.91
CA GLU A 50 -7.50 -1.97 -15.82
C GLU A 50 -6.74 -3.18 -15.24
N ASP A 51 -5.95 -2.98 -14.18
CA ASP A 51 -5.20 -4.04 -13.50
C ASP A 51 -6.03 -4.65 -12.36
N PRO A 52 -6.54 -5.89 -12.50
CA PRO A 52 -7.33 -6.55 -11.47
C PRO A 52 -6.52 -6.84 -10.19
N LEU A 53 -5.18 -6.77 -10.24
CA LEU A 53 -4.31 -6.99 -9.09
C LEU A 53 -3.88 -5.69 -8.40
N ALA A 54 -4.35 -4.52 -8.86
CA ALA A 54 -3.97 -3.22 -8.31
C ALA A 54 -4.16 -3.13 -6.79
N VAL A 55 -5.34 -3.53 -6.30
CA VAL A 55 -5.69 -3.51 -4.88
C VAL A 55 -4.79 -4.47 -4.08
N TRP A 56 -4.50 -5.65 -4.63
CA TRP A 56 -3.61 -6.65 -4.01
C TRP A 56 -2.16 -6.18 -3.93
N LYS A 57 -1.63 -5.58 -5.00
CA LYS A 57 -0.30 -4.97 -5.00
C LYS A 57 -0.20 -3.85 -3.98
N ALA A 58 -1.21 -2.98 -3.90
CA ALA A 58 -1.25 -1.91 -2.92
C ALA A 58 -1.27 -2.48 -1.49
N LYS A 59 -2.07 -3.52 -1.24
CA LYS A 59 -2.12 -4.24 0.04
C LYS A 59 -0.74 -4.78 0.42
N ASP A 60 0.00 -5.36 -0.52
CA ASP A 60 1.34 -5.89 -0.27
C ASP A 60 2.37 -4.79 -0.01
N VAL A 61 2.32 -3.68 -0.75
CA VAL A 61 3.15 -2.48 -0.47
C VAL A 61 2.91 -2.00 0.96
N ILE A 62 1.65 -1.84 1.36
CA ILE A 62 1.28 -1.40 2.70
C ILE A 62 1.73 -2.40 3.77
N LYS A 63 1.57 -3.70 3.53
CA LYS A 63 2.04 -4.76 4.46
C LYS A 63 3.56 -4.78 4.61
N ALA A 64 4.30 -4.59 3.52
CA ALA A 64 5.76 -4.49 3.57
C ALA A 64 6.18 -3.27 4.42
N MET A 65 5.56 -2.12 4.18
CA MET A 65 5.83 -0.91 4.96
C MET A 65 5.44 -1.08 6.44
N ALA A 66 4.33 -1.75 6.74
CA ALA A 66 3.92 -2.07 8.11
C ALA A 66 4.97 -2.95 8.83
N ARG A 67 5.72 -3.77 8.09
CA ARG A 67 6.77 -4.67 8.60
C ARG A 67 8.18 -4.05 8.60
N GLY A 68 8.30 -2.75 8.36
CA GLY A 68 9.57 -2.04 8.50
C GLY A 68 10.31 -1.74 7.19
N PHE A 69 9.80 -2.16 6.03
CA PHE A 69 10.41 -1.76 4.76
C PHE A 69 10.31 -0.24 4.56
N SER A 70 11.34 0.35 3.96
CA SER A 70 11.28 1.75 3.50
C SER A 70 10.36 1.86 2.28
N PRO A 71 9.79 3.07 2.01
CA PRO A 71 8.98 3.28 0.82
C PRO A 71 9.69 2.82 -0.46
N GLU A 72 10.97 3.15 -0.65
CA GLU A 72 11.70 2.83 -1.88
C GLU A 72 11.82 1.31 -2.11
N LYS A 73 11.97 0.54 -1.03
CA LYS A 73 12.00 -0.93 -1.10
C LYS A 73 10.61 -1.50 -1.37
N ALA A 74 9.59 -0.99 -0.69
CA ALA A 74 8.21 -1.46 -0.87
C ALA A 74 7.68 -1.20 -2.28
N PHE A 75 8.04 -0.06 -2.89
CA PHE A 75 7.62 0.32 -4.26
C PHE A 75 8.13 -0.62 -5.35
N GLN A 76 9.10 -1.50 -5.06
CA GLN A 76 9.45 -2.55 -6.02
C GLN A 76 8.25 -3.47 -6.33
N LEU A 77 7.28 -3.58 -5.44
CA LEU A 77 6.05 -4.36 -5.62
C LEU A 77 5.05 -3.72 -6.60
N PHE A 78 5.30 -2.50 -7.10
CA PHE A 78 4.53 -1.97 -8.23
C PHE A 78 4.76 -2.76 -9.51
N LYS A 79 5.94 -3.38 -9.64
CA LYS A 79 6.36 -4.11 -10.84
C LYS A 79 5.72 -5.50 -10.86
N ASN A 80 5.25 -5.89 -12.04
CA ASN A 80 4.83 -7.27 -12.30
C ASN A 80 5.98 -8.25 -12.03
N GLY A 81 5.68 -9.39 -11.42
CA GLY A 81 6.67 -10.42 -11.08
C GLY A 81 7.47 -10.16 -9.80
N LYS A 82 7.20 -9.08 -9.06
CA LYS A 82 7.65 -8.91 -7.67
C LYS A 82 6.52 -9.28 -6.72
N ILE A 83 6.85 -10.08 -5.71
CA ILE A 83 5.91 -10.53 -4.68
C ILE A 83 6.47 -10.24 -3.30
N LEU A 84 5.57 -10.04 -2.34
CA LEU A 84 5.90 -10.01 -0.92
C LEU A 84 5.67 -11.41 -0.35
N GLU A 85 6.70 -12.00 0.24
CA GLU A 85 6.60 -13.25 0.99
C GLU A 85 6.96 -12.97 2.46
N ILE A 86 6.19 -13.53 3.38
CA ILE A 86 6.41 -13.42 4.83
C ILE A 86 6.66 -14.83 5.33
N LEU A 87 7.87 -15.05 5.88
CA LEU A 87 8.27 -16.32 6.49
C LEU A 87 7.93 -16.27 7.99
N ASP A 88 7.38 -17.36 8.51
CA ASP A 88 7.01 -17.58 9.92
C ASP A 88 7.76 -18.81 10.45
#